data_AF-A0A9W6FSJ8-F1
#
_entry.id   AF-A0A9W6FSJ8-F1
#
_cell.length_a   1.000
_cell.length_b   1.000
_cell.length_c   1.000
_cell.angle_alpha   90.00
_cell.angle_beta   90.00
_cell.angle_gamma   90.00
#
_symmetry.space_group_name_H-M   'P 1'
#
loop_
_entity.id
_entity.type
_entity.pdbx_description
1 polymer ?
#
loop_
_entity_poly.entity_id
_entity_poly.type
_entity_poly.pdbx_seq_one_letter_code
_entity_poly.pdbx_strand_id
1 'polypeptide(L)'
;MDEEERKFRDELTAAVDAIQSLLEHSVTIQEQSKEIEKKIHQLGKQRTEATSDLLEHANTENALAQQRTGMAQERTALVREQTRLSTRSTELATIRTDFARERTTLAGQRTDLAVLRTDFSRNRTNLADQRTHMAGFRSRLSEKRTELAGKRTIFSNMRTELARGRTDLALIRTGLAFLSLAIAFFRFFGLSWWSFFDGALALGSLMMVSVGLVGYWRSSRSVKILESQAATEQEAVTVK
;
A
#
# COMPACT_ATOMS: atom_id res chain seq x y z
N MET A 1 56.17 154.32 -5.01
CA MET A 1 56.92 153.06 -4.88
C MET A 1 56.09 152.11 -4.02
N ASP A 2 54.79 151.96 -4.34
CA ASP A 2 53.80 151.34 -3.44
C ASP A 2 52.81 150.41 -4.18
N GLU A 3 53.00 150.19 -5.50
CA GLU A 3 52.04 149.47 -6.34
C GLU A 3 52.58 148.10 -6.78
N GLU A 4 53.87 148.00 -7.13
CA GLU A 4 54.53 146.70 -7.38
C GLU A 4 54.71 145.87 -6.10
N GLU A 5 54.93 146.51 -4.95
CA GLU A 5 55.00 145.83 -3.64
C GLU A 5 53.64 145.31 -3.18
N ARG A 6 52.53 145.90 -3.62
CA ARG A 6 51.17 145.39 -3.35
C ARG A 6 50.87 144.19 -4.25
N LYS A 7 51.23 144.27 -5.54
CA LYS A 7 51.03 143.18 -6.49
C LYS A 7 51.86 141.93 -6.18
N PHE A 8 53.12 142.09 -5.75
CA PHE A 8 53.96 141.00 -5.27
C PHE A 8 53.45 140.44 -3.93
N ARG A 9 52.97 141.29 -3.01
CA ARG A 9 52.32 140.83 -1.78
C ARG A 9 51.04 140.05 -2.07
N ASP A 10 50.23 140.49 -3.03
CA ASP A 10 48.99 139.83 -3.47
C ASP A 10 49.28 138.49 -4.18
N GLU A 11 50.30 138.42 -5.05
CA GLU A 11 50.78 137.17 -5.68
C GLU A 11 51.41 136.22 -4.66
N LEU A 12 52.15 136.75 -3.68
CA LEU A 12 52.72 135.95 -2.60
C LEU A 12 51.62 135.41 -1.69
N THR A 13 50.59 136.20 -1.35
CA THR A 13 49.41 135.71 -0.62
C THR A 13 48.60 134.72 -1.45
N ALA A 14 48.46 134.91 -2.77
CA ALA A 14 47.77 133.95 -3.64
C ALA A 14 48.56 132.64 -3.81
N ALA A 15 49.90 132.71 -3.87
CA ALA A 15 50.77 131.53 -3.90
C ALA A 15 50.78 130.80 -2.55
N VAL A 16 50.76 131.53 -1.44
CA VAL A 16 50.63 130.97 -0.08
C VAL A 16 49.25 130.33 0.09
N ASP A 17 48.16 130.96 -0.35
CA ASP A 17 46.81 130.39 -0.33
C ASP A 17 46.70 129.15 -1.24
N ALA A 18 47.37 129.14 -2.41
CA ALA A 18 47.41 127.97 -3.29
C ALA A 18 48.23 126.82 -2.70
N ILE A 19 49.37 127.12 -2.06
CA ILE A 19 50.17 126.12 -1.33
C ILE A 19 49.38 125.60 -0.13
N GLN A 20 48.66 126.46 0.58
CA GLN A 20 47.83 126.08 1.73
C GLN A 20 46.64 125.20 1.30
N SER A 21 45.98 125.51 0.18
CA SER A 21 44.91 124.66 -0.36
C SER A 21 45.43 123.33 -0.92
N LEU A 22 46.62 123.32 -1.52
CA LEU A 22 47.31 122.08 -1.94
C LEU A 22 47.75 121.25 -0.74
N LEU A 23 48.18 121.89 0.35
CA LEU A 23 48.53 121.21 1.59
C LEU A 23 47.29 120.58 2.23
N GLU A 24 46.19 121.32 2.31
CA GLU A 24 44.87 120.83 2.75
C GLU A 24 44.36 119.67 1.86
N HIS A 25 44.52 119.79 0.54
CA HIS A 25 44.22 118.69 -0.39
C HIS A 25 45.12 117.47 -0.19
N SER A 26 46.42 117.66 0.07
CA SER A 26 47.34 116.55 0.33
C SER A 26 47.00 115.82 1.64
N VAL A 27 46.61 116.56 2.68
CA VAL A 27 46.18 116.04 3.98
C VAL A 27 44.87 115.26 3.84
N THR A 28 43.88 115.81 3.13
CA THR A 28 42.61 115.11 2.85
C THR A 28 42.81 113.84 2.02
N ILE A 29 43.71 113.84 1.03
CA ILE A 29 44.07 112.64 0.26
C ILE A 29 44.76 111.60 1.16
N GLN A 30 45.62 112.00 2.10
CA GLN A 30 46.21 111.07 3.06
C GLN A 30 45.17 110.46 4.00
N GLU A 31 44.20 111.25 4.46
CA GLU A 31 43.08 110.78 5.29
C GLU A 31 42.24 109.72 4.54
N GLN A 32 41.88 110.02 3.28
CA GLN A 32 41.16 109.10 2.39
C GLN A 32 41.96 107.82 2.13
N SER A 33 43.28 107.94 1.88
CA SER A 33 44.16 106.79 1.64
C SER A 33 44.22 105.87 2.86
N LYS A 34 44.30 106.44 4.06
CA LYS A 34 44.29 105.71 5.33
C LYS A 34 42.94 105.03 5.60
N GLU A 35 41.85 105.66 5.19
CA GLU A 35 40.51 105.04 5.28
C GLU A 35 40.33 103.91 4.27
N ILE A 36 40.84 104.06 3.04
CA ILE A 36 40.85 103.00 2.03
C ILE A 36 41.66 101.80 2.52
N GLU A 37 42.83 102.02 3.12
CA GLU A 37 43.67 100.95 3.68
C GLU A 37 42.94 100.18 4.79
N LYS A 38 42.22 100.88 5.68
CA LYS A 38 41.34 100.25 6.67
C LYS A 38 40.23 99.41 6.02
N LYS A 39 39.57 99.91 4.96
CA LYS A 39 38.53 99.17 4.21
C LYS A 39 39.10 97.93 3.53
N ILE A 40 40.29 98.01 2.92
CA ILE A 40 40.99 96.87 2.32
C ILE A 40 41.28 95.81 3.39
N HIS A 41 41.74 96.21 4.57
CA HIS A 41 42.01 95.28 5.65
C HIS A 41 40.73 94.60 6.17
N GLN A 42 39.63 95.34 6.32
CA GLN A 42 38.32 94.80 6.69
C GLN A 42 37.79 93.83 5.64
N LEU A 43 37.86 94.19 4.36
CA LEU A 43 37.48 93.32 3.24
C LEU A 43 38.34 92.06 3.18
N GLY A 44 39.64 92.18 3.46
CA GLY A 44 40.54 91.03 3.58
C GLY A 44 40.09 90.06 4.67
N LYS A 45 39.72 90.58 5.85
CA LYS A 45 39.20 89.79 6.97
C LYS A 45 37.87 89.11 6.63
N GLN A 46 36.92 89.85 6.05
CA GLN A 46 35.65 89.29 5.58
C GLN A 46 35.86 88.19 4.53
N ARG A 47 36.80 88.38 3.60
CA ARG A 47 37.14 87.35 2.61
C ARG A 47 37.67 86.09 3.29
N THR A 48 38.55 86.20 4.29
CA THR A 48 39.08 85.03 5.01
C THR A 48 38.00 84.29 5.79
N GLU A 49 37.10 85.02 6.46
CA GLU A 49 35.95 84.44 7.17
C GLU A 49 35.02 83.73 6.19
N ALA A 50 34.63 84.40 5.09
CA ALA A 50 33.80 83.80 4.05
C ALA A 50 34.43 82.55 3.41
N THR A 51 35.76 82.53 3.20
CA THR A 51 36.45 81.33 2.70
C THR A 51 36.46 80.19 3.72
N SER A 52 36.52 80.50 5.02
CA SER A 52 36.44 79.50 6.09
C SER A 52 35.05 78.87 6.14
N ASP A 53 34.00 79.70 6.10
CA ASP A 53 32.60 79.26 6.13
C ASP A 53 32.26 78.38 4.91
N LEU A 54 32.77 78.74 3.71
CA LEU A 54 32.61 77.93 2.50
C LEU A 54 33.31 76.57 2.63
N LEU A 55 34.49 76.52 3.24
CA LEU A 55 35.22 75.27 3.48
C LEU A 55 34.46 74.38 4.48
N GLU A 56 33.91 74.98 5.55
CA GLU A 56 33.08 74.26 6.52
C GLU A 56 31.81 73.73 5.87
N HIS A 57 31.11 74.55 5.07
CA HIS A 57 29.96 74.10 4.29
C HIS A 57 30.30 72.95 3.35
N ALA A 58 31.39 73.03 2.59
CA ALA A 58 31.84 71.94 1.72
C ALA A 58 32.14 70.64 2.49
N ASN A 59 32.73 70.75 3.69
CA ASN A 59 32.97 69.59 4.56
C ASN A 59 31.66 68.97 5.06
N THR A 60 30.69 69.80 5.48
CA THR A 60 29.37 69.31 5.90
C THR A 60 28.60 68.65 4.75
N GLU A 61 28.67 69.19 3.54
CA GLU A 61 28.07 68.59 2.35
C GLU A 61 28.72 67.24 2.02
N ASN A 62 30.05 67.14 2.11
CA ASN A 62 30.75 65.87 1.92
C ASN A 62 30.36 64.82 2.97
N ALA A 63 30.23 65.21 4.25
CA ALA A 63 29.78 64.31 5.30
C ALA A 63 28.33 63.83 5.05
N LEU A 64 27.43 64.73 4.64
CA LEU A 64 26.07 64.39 4.24
C LEU A 64 26.03 63.46 3.02
N ALA A 65 26.90 63.69 2.04
CA ALA A 65 27.03 62.82 0.87
C ALA A 65 27.48 61.41 1.27
N GLN A 66 28.46 61.30 2.17
CA GLN A 66 28.91 60.01 2.73
C GLN A 66 27.80 59.30 3.53
N GLN A 67 27.01 60.04 4.32
CA GLN A 67 25.88 59.46 5.03
C GLN A 67 24.82 58.94 4.05
N ARG A 68 24.51 59.69 2.98
CA ARG A 68 23.57 59.27 1.94
C ARG A 68 24.03 58.01 1.21
N THR A 69 25.32 57.89 0.90
CA THR A 69 25.86 56.67 0.28
C THR A 69 25.81 55.49 1.24
N GLY A 70 26.13 55.69 2.53
CA GLY A 70 25.98 54.66 3.57
C GLY A 70 24.53 54.16 3.68
N MET A 71 23.56 55.08 3.77
CA MET A 71 22.14 54.73 3.79
C MET A 71 21.69 54.01 2.52
N ALA A 72 22.20 54.38 1.35
CA ALA A 72 21.90 53.71 0.08
C ALA A 72 22.44 52.26 0.06
N GLN A 73 23.63 52.03 0.61
CA GLN A 73 24.21 50.68 0.75
C GLN A 73 23.36 49.82 1.70
N GLU A 74 22.96 50.34 2.86
CA GLU A 74 22.09 49.64 3.81
C GLU A 74 20.74 49.28 3.19
N ARG A 75 20.09 50.22 2.48
CA ARG A 75 18.84 49.94 1.76
C ARG A 75 19.02 48.81 0.75
N THR A 76 20.14 48.79 0.02
CA THR A 76 20.43 47.73 -0.94
C THR A 76 20.65 46.39 -0.24
N ALA A 77 21.31 46.36 0.93
CA ALA A 77 21.48 45.16 1.73
C ALA A 77 20.15 44.62 2.28
N LEU A 78 19.28 45.50 2.79
CA LEU A 78 17.95 45.13 3.28
C LEU A 78 17.07 44.54 2.17
N VAL A 79 17.09 45.13 0.97
CA VAL A 79 16.35 44.59 -0.19
C VAL A 79 16.86 43.20 -0.58
N ARG A 80 18.17 42.94 -0.49
CA ARG A 80 18.73 41.60 -0.75
C ARG A 80 18.26 40.58 0.29
N GLU A 81 18.27 40.92 1.57
CA GLU A 81 17.76 40.02 2.62
C GLU A 81 16.25 39.78 2.48
N GLN A 82 15.46 40.82 2.16
CA GLN A 82 14.03 40.67 1.89
C GLN A 82 13.78 39.71 0.73
N THR A 83 14.55 39.82 -0.36
CA THR A 83 14.48 38.90 -1.49
C THR A 83 14.83 37.47 -1.05
N ARG A 84 15.91 37.28 -0.29
CA ARG A 84 16.34 35.98 0.23
C ARG A 84 15.28 35.33 1.12
N LEU A 85 14.66 36.11 2.00
CA LEU A 85 13.58 35.64 2.87
C LEU A 85 12.33 35.27 2.06
N SER A 86 12.00 36.05 1.02
CA SER A 86 10.92 35.73 0.10
C SER A 86 11.16 34.40 -0.61
N THR A 87 12.36 34.17 -1.15
CA THR A 87 12.75 32.89 -1.77
C THR A 87 12.61 31.73 -0.79
N ARG A 88 13.14 31.87 0.43
CA ARG A 88 13.02 30.83 1.46
C ARG A 88 11.57 30.54 1.85
N SER A 89 10.72 31.56 1.90
CA SER A 89 9.28 31.41 2.14
C SER A 89 8.62 30.58 1.03
N THR A 90 8.96 30.85 -0.24
CA THR A 90 8.45 30.06 -1.37
C THR A 90 8.94 28.61 -1.35
N GLU A 91 10.21 28.36 -1.00
CA GLU A 91 10.76 27.01 -0.85
C GLU A 91 10.04 26.21 0.25
N LEU A 92 9.82 26.84 1.41
CA LEU A 92 9.08 26.21 2.51
C LEU A 92 7.62 25.91 2.13
N ALA A 93 6.98 26.79 1.35
CA ALA A 93 5.64 26.54 0.83
C ALA A 93 5.62 25.31 -0.08
N THR A 94 6.60 25.18 -0.99
CA THR A 94 6.73 24.00 -1.86
C THR A 94 6.93 22.72 -1.05
N ILE A 95 7.85 22.71 -0.08
CA ILE A 95 8.10 21.56 0.80
C ILE A 95 6.80 21.15 1.54
N ARG A 96 6.03 22.13 2.02
CA ARG A 96 4.75 21.86 2.68
C ARG A 96 3.75 21.19 1.73
N THR A 97 3.69 21.63 0.47
CA THR A 97 2.80 21.01 -0.52
C THR A 97 3.23 19.60 -0.91
N ASP A 98 4.53 19.34 -1.03
CA ASP A 98 5.05 18.01 -1.35
C ASP A 98 4.79 17.03 -0.21
N PHE A 99 5.02 17.45 1.04
CA PHE A 99 4.71 16.64 2.22
C PHE A 99 3.21 16.34 2.35
N ALA A 100 2.35 17.29 2.00
CA ALA A 100 0.90 17.06 1.96
C ALA A 100 0.51 16.02 0.90
N ARG A 101 1.17 16.04 -0.27
CA ARG A 101 0.98 15.04 -1.34
C ARG A 101 1.42 13.66 -0.86
N GLU A 102 2.60 13.55 -0.25
CA GLU A 102 3.12 12.28 0.28
C GLU A 102 2.21 11.69 1.36
N ARG A 103 1.71 12.51 2.29
CA ARG A 103 0.70 12.08 3.28
C ARG A 103 -0.55 11.50 2.63
N THR A 104 -1.01 12.11 1.54
CA THR A 104 -2.18 11.64 0.79
C THR A 104 -1.90 10.30 0.12
N THR A 105 -0.73 10.14 -0.51
CA THR A 105 -0.30 8.87 -1.11
C THR A 105 -0.19 7.75 -0.08
N LEU A 106 0.44 8.01 1.07
CA LEU A 106 0.55 7.02 2.16
C LEU A 106 -0.83 6.63 2.73
N ALA A 107 -1.76 7.58 2.82
CA ALA A 107 -3.13 7.29 3.22
C ALA A 107 -3.85 6.38 2.21
N GLY A 108 -3.64 6.61 0.91
CA GLY A 108 -4.11 5.72 -0.16
C GLY A 108 -3.55 4.30 -0.02
N GLN A 109 -2.23 4.16 0.08
CA GLN A 109 -1.57 2.86 0.26
C GLN A 109 -2.05 2.11 1.51
N ARG A 110 -2.30 2.82 2.61
CA ARG A 110 -2.85 2.22 3.83
C ARG A 110 -4.27 1.68 3.62
N THR A 111 -5.07 2.37 2.81
CA THR A 111 -6.43 1.93 2.46
C THR A 111 -6.37 0.67 1.58
N ASP A 112 -5.50 0.67 0.56
CA ASP A 112 -5.32 -0.49 -0.32
C ASP A 112 -4.85 -1.73 0.45
N LEU A 113 -3.89 -1.57 1.36
CA LEU A 113 -3.44 -2.65 2.23
C LEU A 113 -4.56 -3.18 3.15
N ALA A 114 -5.45 -2.31 3.64
CA ALA A 114 -6.59 -2.73 4.45
C ALA A 114 -7.60 -3.55 3.65
N VAL A 115 -7.86 -3.18 2.39
CA VAL A 115 -8.68 -3.95 1.46
C VAL A 115 -8.04 -5.31 1.18
N LEU A 116 -6.75 -5.34 0.82
CA LEU A 116 -6.02 -6.58 0.55
C LEU A 116 -6.03 -7.54 1.75
N ARG A 117 -5.88 -7.01 2.97
CA ARG A 117 -5.98 -7.80 4.20
C ARG A 117 -7.37 -8.43 4.37
N THR A 118 -8.42 -7.69 4.06
CA THR A 118 -9.80 -8.19 4.14
C THR A 118 -10.04 -9.29 3.11
N ASP A 119 -9.59 -9.11 1.88
CA ASP A 119 -9.73 -10.10 0.82
C ASP A 119 -8.94 -11.37 1.09
N PHE A 120 -7.72 -11.25 1.61
CA PHE A 120 -6.95 -12.42 2.04
C PHE A 120 -7.66 -13.19 3.17
N SER A 121 -8.27 -12.47 4.13
CA SER A 121 -9.06 -13.10 5.19
C SER A 121 -10.25 -13.86 4.63
N ARG A 122 -11.00 -13.27 3.68
CA ARG A 122 -12.12 -13.95 2.99
C ARG A 122 -11.66 -15.17 2.21
N ASN A 123 -10.54 -15.07 1.52
CA ASN A 123 -10.00 -16.19 0.76
C ASN A 123 -9.62 -17.36 1.69
N ARG A 124 -9.02 -17.05 2.85
CA ARG A 124 -8.70 -18.05 3.88
C ARG A 124 -9.95 -18.75 4.42
N THR A 125 -11.04 -18.03 4.66
CA THR A 125 -12.31 -18.64 5.10
C THR A 125 -12.92 -19.51 3.99
N ASN A 126 -12.90 -19.05 2.74
CA ASN A 126 -13.41 -19.84 1.61
C ASN A 126 -12.62 -21.14 1.41
N LEU A 127 -11.29 -21.08 1.54
CA LEU A 127 -10.44 -22.26 1.41
C LEU A 127 -10.66 -23.27 2.55
N ALA A 128 -10.93 -22.78 3.76
CA ALA A 128 -11.29 -23.62 4.90
C ALA A 128 -12.65 -24.32 4.70
N ASP A 129 -13.63 -23.60 4.14
CA ASP A 129 -14.94 -24.16 3.80
C ASP A 129 -14.84 -25.23 2.71
N GLN A 130 -14.11 -24.93 1.62
CA GLN A 130 -13.83 -25.91 0.56
C GLN A 130 -13.14 -27.18 1.11
N ARG A 131 -12.19 -27.03 2.03
CA ARG A 131 -11.52 -28.17 2.67
C ARG A 131 -12.51 -29.02 3.47
N THR A 132 -13.43 -28.38 4.18
CA THR A 132 -14.49 -29.05 4.96
C THR A 132 -15.44 -29.79 4.03
N HIS A 133 -15.89 -29.15 2.94
CA HIS A 133 -16.72 -29.77 1.91
C HIS A 133 -16.05 -31.00 1.28
N MET A 134 -14.76 -30.90 0.92
CA MET A 134 -14.00 -32.01 0.35
C MET A 134 -13.81 -33.16 1.34
N ALA A 135 -13.58 -32.86 2.62
CA ALA A 135 -13.52 -33.88 3.67
C ALA A 135 -14.88 -34.61 3.81
N GLY A 136 -15.98 -33.88 3.81
CA GLY A 136 -17.33 -34.46 3.81
C GLY A 136 -17.60 -35.33 2.58
N PHE A 137 -17.19 -34.88 1.39
CA PHE A 137 -17.32 -35.68 0.16
C PHE A 137 -16.51 -36.98 0.22
N ARG A 138 -15.26 -36.93 0.72
CA ARG A 138 -14.42 -38.11 0.93
C ARG A 138 -15.05 -39.11 1.91
N SER A 139 -15.63 -38.61 3.00
CA SER A 139 -16.33 -39.45 3.98
C SER A 139 -17.51 -40.18 3.34
N ARG A 140 -18.39 -39.45 2.62
CA ARG A 140 -19.51 -40.06 1.88
C ARG A 140 -19.07 -41.09 0.85
N LEU A 141 -18.00 -40.83 0.11
CA LEU A 141 -17.46 -41.78 -0.86
C LEU A 141 -16.93 -43.05 -0.17
N SER A 142 -16.31 -42.91 1.01
CA SER A 142 -15.86 -44.05 1.81
C SER A 142 -17.04 -44.88 2.32
N GLU A 143 -18.12 -44.25 2.80
CA GLU A 143 -19.35 -44.93 3.23
C GLU A 143 -19.95 -45.73 2.07
N LYS A 144 -20.12 -45.10 0.90
CA LYS A 144 -20.61 -45.78 -0.32
C LYS A 144 -19.72 -46.95 -0.75
N ARG A 145 -18.40 -46.83 -0.61
CA ARG A 145 -17.47 -47.93 -0.93
C ARG A 145 -17.67 -49.12 0.00
N THR A 146 -17.84 -48.87 1.31
CA THR A 146 -18.14 -49.92 2.29
C THR A 146 -19.47 -50.59 2.01
N GLU A 147 -20.51 -49.80 1.70
CA GLU A 147 -21.84 -50.30 1.33
C GLU A 147 -21.78 -51.22 0.10
N LEU A 148 -21.11 -50.79 -0.97
CA LEU A 148 -20.93 -51.60 -2.17
C LEU A 148 -20.13 -52.89 -1.90
N ALA A 149 -19.15 -52.85 -1.01
CA ALA A 149 -18.41 -54.05 -0.59
C ALA A 149 -19.31 -55.05 0.17
N GLY A 150 -20.20 -54.54 1.03
CA GLY A 150 -21.23 -55.32 1.71
C GLY A 150 -22.15 -56.04 0.70
N LYS A 151 -22.76 -55.27 -0.22
CA LYS A 151 -23.60 -55.80 -1.30
C LYS A 151 -22.90 -56.86 -2.14
N ARG A 152 -21.63 -56.64 -2.50
CA ARG A 152 -20.81 -57.62 -3.23
C ARG A 152 -20.64 -58.93 -2.46
N THR A 153 -20.46 -58.86 -1.15
CA THR A 153 -20.32 -60.03 -0.28
C THR A 153 -21.62 -60.83 -0.21
N ILE A 154 -22.76 -60.16 -0.05
CA ILE A 154 -24.09 -60.80 -0.04
C ILE A 154 -24.33 -61.54 -1.36
N PHE A 155 -24.09 -60.90 -2.51
CA PHE A 155 -24.26 -61.55 -3.80
C PHE A 155 -23.29 -62.72 -4.03
N SER A 156 -22.05 -62.63 -3.53
CA SER A 156 -21.11 -63.74 -3.59
C SER A 156 -21.60 -64.94 -2.78
N ASN A 157 -22.12 -64.71 -1.57
CA ASN A 157 -22.70 -65.76 -0.73
C ASN A 157 -23.92 -66.39 -1.38
N MET A 158 -24.79 -65.58 -1.97
CA MET A 158 -25.98 -66.07 -2.68
C MET A 158 -25.59 -66.96 -3.86
N ARG A 159 -24.56 -66.59 -4.63
CA ARG A 159 -24.02 -67.42 -5.72
C ARG A 159 -23.49 -68.77 -5.21
N THR A 160 -22.79 -68.79 -4.08
CA THR A 160 -22.29 -70.03 -3.46
C THR A 160 -23.43 -70.93 -2.99
N GLU A 161 -24.44 -70.36 -2.32
CA GLU A 161 -25.59 -71.13 -1.84
C GLU A 161 -26.42 -71.69 -3.01
N LEU A 162 -26.63 -70.92 -4.08
CA LEU A 162 -27.28 -71.41 -5.30
C LEU A 162 -26.49 -72.54 -5.98
N ALA A 163 -25.16 -72.47 -5.98
CA ALA A 163 -24.32 -73.55 -6.49
C ALA A 163 -24.47 -74.84 -5.65
N ARG A 164 -24.49 -74.72 -4.31
CA ARG A 164 -24.78 -75.84 -3.40
C ARG A 164 -26.17 -76.43 -3.64
N GLY A 165 -27.18 -75.59 -3.80
CA GLY A 165 -28.54 -76.03 -4.12
C GLY A 165 -28.59 -76.84 -5.43
N ARG A 166 -27.79 -76.47 -6.44
CA ARG A 166 -27.65 -77.25 -7.69
C ARG A 166 -26.98 -78.61 -7.47
N THR A 167 -25.94 -78.68 -6.65
CA THR A 167 -25.28 -79.96 -6.34
C THR A 167 -26.21 -80.88 -5.55
N ASP A 168 -26.96 -80.32 -4.61
CA ASP A 168 -27.93 -81.07 -3.82
C ASP A 168 -29.07 -81.62 -4.70
N LEU A 169 -29.56 -80.81 -5.65
CA LEU A 169 -30.55 -81.25 -6.62
C LEU A 169 -30.00 -82.35 -7.56
N ALA A 170 -28.73 -82.27 -7.94
CA ALA A 170 -28.07 -83.32 -8.71
C ALA A 170 -27.97 -84.63 -7.90
N LEU A 171 -27.65 -84.55 -6.61
CA LEU A 171 -27.63 -85.71 -5.70
C LEU A 171 -29.01 -86.36 -5.56
N ILE A 172 -30.09 -85.57 -5.46
CA ILE A 172 -31.46 -86.09 -5.47
C ILE A 172 -31.73 -86.83 -6.78
N ARG A 173 -31.35 -86.25 -7.92
CA ARG A 173 -31.55 -86.87 -9.24
C ARG A 173 -30.79 -88.20 -9.37
N THR A 174 -29.53 -88.25 -8.96
CA THR A 174 -28.75 -89.50 -8.99
C THR A 174 -29.32 -90.53 -8.01
N GLY A 175 -29.71 -90.09 -6.81
CA GLY A 175 -30.37 -90.95 -5.82
C GLY A 175 -31.67 -91.56 -6.37
N LEU A 176 -32.53 -90.79 -7.01
CA LEU A 176 -33.75 -91.30 -7.65
C LEU A 176 -33.46 -92.30 -8.78
N ALA A 177 -32.42 -92.06 -9.59
CA ALA A 177 -32.01 -92.99 -10.64
C ALA A 177 -31.48 -94.32 -10.08
N PHE A 178 -30.71 -94.29 -8.98
CA PHE A 178 -30.28 -95.51 -8.29
C PHE A 178 -31.46 -96.23 -7.63
N LEU A 179 -32.43 -95.50 -7.09
CA LEU A 179 -33.65 -96.08 -6.52
C LEU A 179 -34.47 -96.79 -7.59
N SER A 180 -34.66 -96.19 -8.77
CA SER A 180 -35.38 -96.82 -9.87
C SER A 180 -34.64 -98.06 -10.39
N LEU A 181 -33.30 -98.01 -10.44
CA LEU A 181 -32.47 -99.16 -10.79
C LEU A 181 -32.60 -100.29 -9.76
N ALA A 182 -32.61 -99.97 -8.46
CA ALA A 182 -32.82 -100.94 -7.38
C ALA A 182 -34.16 -101.67 -7.53
N ILE A 183 -35.24 -100.90 -7.78
CA ILE A 183 -36.58 -101.45 -7.98
C ILE A 183 -36.63 -102.35 -9.23
N ALA A 184 -35.97 -101.94 -10.33
CA ALA A 184 -35.90 -102.73 -11.55
C ALA A 184 -35.14 -104.05 -11.36
N PHE A 185 -34.01 -104.04 -10.65
CA PHE A 185 -33.26 -105.27 -10.34
C PHE A 185 -34.03 -106.20 -9.41
N PHE A 186 -34.64 -105.64 -8.37
CA PHE A 186 -35.48 -106.39 -7.44
C PHE A 186 -36.64 -107.10 -8.16
N ARG A 187 -37.25 -106.43 -9.15
CA ARG A 187 -38.30 -106.98 -10.01
C ARG A 187 -37.81 -108.10 -10.93
N PHE A 188 -36.57 -108.00 -11.44
CA PHE A 188 -36.00 -108.90 -12.44
C PHE A 188 -35.40 -110.18 -11.84
N PHE A 189 -34.67 -110.08 -10.72
CA PHE A 189 -34.01 -111.22 -10.08
C PHE A 189 -34.83 -111.91 -8.98
N GLY A 190 -35.86 -111.25 -8.44
CA GLY A 190 -36.72 -111.81 -7.37
C GLY A 190 -36.00 -111.97 -6.01
N LEU A 191 -36.58 -112.77 -5.10
CA LEU A 191 -36.01 -113.10 -3.76
C LEU A 191 -34.81 -114.07 -3.88
N SER A 192 -33.74 -113.63 -4.55
CA SER A 192 -32.47 -114.35 -4.68
C SER A 192 -31.42 -113.81 -3.69
N TRP A 193 -30.26 -114.47 -3.57
CA TRP A 193 -29.13 -113.99 -2.75
C TRP A 193 -28.66 -112.57 -3.12
N TRP A 194 -28.94 -112.13 -4.37
CA TRP A 194 -28.71 -110.77 -4.87
C TRP A 194 -29.66 -109.71 -4.27
N SER A 195 -30.75 -110.11 -3.61
CA SER A 195 -31.71 -109.19 -2.98
C SER A 195 -31.08 -108.37 -1.83
N PHE A 196 -30.05 -108.90 -1.16
CA PHE A 196 -29.27 -108.14 -0.18
C PHE A 196 -28.54 -106.94 -0.83
N PHE A 197 -28.04 -107.11 -2.05
CA PHE A 197 -27.40 -106.04 -2.81
C PHE A 197 -28.41 -104.99 -3.28
N ASP A 198 -29.57 -105.42 -3.78
CA ASP A 198 -30.65 -104.51 -4.18
C ASP A 198 -31.22 -103.72 -3.00
N GLY A 199 -31.32 -104.36 -1.82
CA GLY A 199 -31.69 -103.70 -0.57
C GLY A 199 -30.67 -102.65 -0.13
N ALA A 200 -29.37 -102.95 -0.26
CA ALA A 200 -28.30 -102.00 0.00
C ALA A 200 -28.31 -100.82 -1.00
N LEU A 201 -28.58 -101.08 -2.28
CA LEU A 201 -28.73 -100.06 -3.32
C LEU A 201 -29.93 -99.15 -3.03
N ALA A 202 -31.08 -99.73 -2.66
CA ALA A 202 -32.29 -99.00 -2.28
C ALA A 202 -32.05 -98.13 -1.05
N LEU A 203 -31.43 -98.65 0.01
CA LEU A 203 -31.09 -97.87 1.21
C LEU A 203 -30.09 -96.75 0.91
N GLY A 204 -29.04 -97.02 0.13
CA GLY A 204 -28.05 -96.01 -0.28
C GLY A 204 -28.67 -94.90 -1.14
N SER A 205 -29.59 -95.27 -2.03
CA SER A 205 -30.32 -94.32 -2.86
C SER A 205 -31.27 -93.42 -2.04
N LEU A 206 -31.97 -94.00 -1.06
CA LEU A 206 -32.83 -93.27 -0.14
C LEU A 206 -32.01 -92.33 0.75
N MET A 207 -30.83 -92.77 1.20
CA MET A 207 -29.88 -91.94 1.92
C MET A 207 -29.43 -90.75 1.05
N MET A 208 -29.02 -90.96 -0.21
CA MET A 208 -28.64 -89.87 -1.12
C MET A 208 -29.78 -88.87 -1.35
N VAL A 209 -31.01 -89.35 -1.57
CA VAL A 209 -32.18 -88.48 -1.72
C VAL A 209 -32.43 -87.68 -0.45
N SER A 210 -32.34 -88.32 0.72
CA SER A 210 -32.55 -87.64 2.01
C SER A 210 -31.51 -86.54 2.26
N VAL A 211 -30.22 -86.83 2.00
CA VAL A 211 -29.12 -85.87 2.16
C VAL A 211 -29.27 -84.72 1.18
N GLY A 212 -29.58 -85.01 -0.09
CA GLY A 212 -29.82 -83.99 -1.11
C GLY A 212 -31.03 -83.12 -0.78
N LEU A 213 -32.12 -83.68 -0.24
CA LEU A 213 -33.32 -82.93 0.12
C LEU A 213 -33.07 -82.00 1.32
N VAL A 214 -32.36 -82.50 2.35
CA VAL A 214 -31.94 -81.69 3.51
C VAL A 214 -30.97 -80.58 3.08
N GLY A 215 -30.00 -80.88 2.22
CA GLY A 215 -29.07 -79.91 1.67
C GLY A 215 -29.78 -78.81 0.87
N TYR A 216 -30.65 -79.20 -0.04
CA TYR A 216 -31.43 -78.28 -0.86
C TYR A 216 -32.33 -77.36 -0.01
N TRP A 217 -33.01 -77.91 0.99
CA TRP A 217 -33.84 -77.12 1.89
C TRP A 217 -33.02 -76.12 2.71
N ARG A 218 -31.84 -76.54 3.20
CA ARG A 218 -30.90 -75.66 3.90
C ARG A 218 -30.41 -74.52 2.99
N SER A 219 -29.96 -74.84 1.78
CA SER A 219 -29.52 -73.84 0.78
C SER A 219 -30.64 -72.86 0.43
N SER A 220 -31.85 -73.35 0.19
CA SER A 220 -33.01 -72.49 -0.11
C SER A 220 -33.35 -71.55 1.05
N ARG A 221 -33.25 -72.02 2.30
CA ARG A 221 -33.43 -71.18 3.48
C ARG A 221 -32.32 -70.13 3.60
N SER A 222 -31.06 -70.48 3.34
CA SER A 222 -29.94 -69.54 3.33
C SER A 222 -30.15 -68.43 2.30
N VAL A 223 -30.57 -68.77 1.08
CA VAL A 223 -30.83 -67.79 0.01
C VAL A 223 -31.93 -66.81 0.42
N LYS A 224 -33.05 -67.29 0.97
CA LYS A 224 -34.13 -66.41 1.45
C LYS A 224 -33.67 -65.44 2.54
N ILE A 225 -32.78 -65.89 3.43
CA ILE A 225 -32.20 -65.01 4.46
C ILE A 225 -31.32 -63.94 3.80
N LEU A 226 -30.47 -64.32 2.84
CA LEU A 226 -29.62 -63.37 2.10
C LEU A 226 -30.43 -62.38 1.26
N GLU A 227 -31.54 -62.82 0.65
CA GLU A 227 -32.47 -61.94 -0.07
C GLU A 227 -33.16 -60.97 0.87
N SER A 228 -33.60 -61.42 2.05
CA SER A 228 -34.16 -60.53 3.06
C SER A 228 -33.14 -59.50 3.56
N GLN A 229 -31.88 -59.91 3.74
CA GLN A 229 -30.79 -59.00 4.11
C GLN A 229 -30.51 -57.98 3.01
N ALA A 230 -30.48 -58.41 1.75
CA ALA A 230 -30.31 -57.52 0.60
C ALA A 230 -31.47 -56.53 0.46
N ALA A 231 -32.71 -56.98 0.70
CA ALA A 231 -33.91 -56.12 0.65
C ALA A 231 -33.90 -55.08 1.78
N THR A 232 -33.56 -55.49 3.01
CA THR A 232 -33.42 -54.56 4.14
C THR A 232 -32.29 -53.55 3.95
N GLU A 233 -31.16 -53.95 3.34
CA GLU A 233 -30.09 -53.01 3.00
C GLU A 233 -30.50 -52.05 1.88
N GLN A 234 -31.34 -52.45 0.94
CA GLN A 234 -31.86 -51.54 -0.08
C GLN A 234 -32.83 -50.50 0.51
N GLU A 235 -33.72 -50.93 1.40
CA GLU A 235 -34.69 -50.04 2.04
C GLU A 235 -34.00 -49.04 2.98
N ALA A 236 -33.00 -49.48 3.75
CA ALA A 236 -32.17 -48.62 4.58
C ALA A 236 -31.36 -47.58 3.80
N VAL A 237 -31.03 -47.86 2.53
CA VAL A 237 -30.34 -46.93 1.63
C VAL A 237 -31.30 -45.92 0.99
N THR A 238 -32.57 -46.26 0.80
CA THR A 238 -33.58 -45.35 0.22
C THR A 238 -34.18 -44.36 1.21
N VAL A 239 -34.13 -44.65 2.52
CA VAL A 239 -34.72 -43.81 3.59
C VAL A 239 -33.72 -42.78 4.14
N LYS A 240 -32.43 -42.86 3.78
CA LYS A 240 -31.34 -42.04 4.30
C LYS A 240 -30.86 -41.02 3.26
#